data_AF-A0A429EGH0-F1
#
_entry.id   AF-A0A429EGH0-F1
#
_cell.length_a   1.000
_cell.length_b   1.000
_cell.length_c   1.000
_cell.angle_alpha   90.00
_cell.angle_beta   90.00
_cell.angle_gamma   90.00
#
_symmetry.space_group_name_H-M   'P 1'
#
loop_
_entity.id
_entity.type
_entity.pdbx_description
1 polymer ?
#
loop_
_entity_poly.entity_id
_entity_poly.type
_entity_poly.pdbx_seq_one_letter_code
_entity_poly.pdbx_strand_id
1 'polypeptide(L)'
;MDTITDPFTAAERAYLAAQSLGRLSTIGPDGAPQTRPVGFRLNDDGTIDIGGPDNANSRKYRNVQAVPHVSFLVDDVAAADDPDAVKPGWGRGVEIRGAAEPVKGTMHIGEGFFSDDLIRIRPTRIVSWHIDRDHPELRSRAV
;
A
#
# COMPACT_ATOMS: atom_id res chain seq x y z
N MET A 1 15.86 -21.02 6.30
CA MET A 1 15.06 -20.60 5.14
C MET A 1 13.72 -20.20 5.70
N ASP A 2 13.56 -18.92 6.08
CA ASP A 2 12.25 -18.42 6.45
C ASP A 2 11.39 -18.41 5.19
N THR A 3 10.36 -19.24 5.20
CA THR A 3 9.30 -19.17 4.22
C THR A 3 8.56 -17.87 4.53
N ILE A 4 8.87 -16.81 3.77
CA ILE A 4 8.08 -15.58 3.82
C ILE A 4 6.67 -15.98 3.40
N THR A 5 5.80 -16.11 4.39
CA THR A 5 4.40 -16.43 4.18
C THR A 5 3.75 -15.16 3.67
N ASP A 6 3.04 -15.23 2.54
CA ASP A 6 2.29 -14.10 2.00
C ASP A 6 1.45 -13.46 3.12
N PRO A 7 1.68 -12.19 3.48
CA PRO A 7 0.97 -11.55 4.57
C PRO A 7 -0.49 -11.27 4.22
N PHE A 8 -0.91 -11.40 2.96
CA PHE A 8 -2.27 -11.07 2.50
C PHE A 8 -3.18 -12.30 2.39
N THR A 9 -4.46 -12.10 2.68
CA THR A 9 -5.51 -13.03 2.25
C THR A 9 -5.74 -12.91 0.74
N ALA A 10 -6.40 -13.92 0.15
CA ALA A 10 -6.75 -13.89 -1.27
C ALA A 10 -7.61 -12.67 -1.64
N ALA A 11 -8.57 -12.29 -0.79
CA ALA A 11 -9.43 -11.12 -1.01
C ALA A 11 -8.64 -9.80 -1.00
N GLU A 12 -7.72 -9.64 -0.05
CA GLU A 12 -6.86 -8.45 0.04
C GLU A 12 -5.90 -8.35 -1.15
N ARG A 13 -5.28 -9.46 -1.55
CA ARG A 13 -4.39 -9.49 -2.73
C ARG A 13 -5.16 -9.19 -4.02
N ALA A 14 -6.35 -9.78 -4.20
CA ALA A 14 -7.21 -9.51 -5.34
C ALA A 14 -7.64 -8.04 -5.39
N TYR A 15 -8.05 -7.47 -4.25
CA TYR A 15 -8.41 -6.06 -4.16
C TYR A 15 -7.22 -5.16 -4.49
N LEU A 16 -6.05 -5.36 -3.87
CA LEU A 16 -4.85 -4.56 -4.13
C LEU A 16 -4.40 -4.63 -5.59
N ALA A 17 -4.49 -5.81 -6.23
CA ALA A 17 -4.11 -5.99 -7.63
C ALA A 17 -5.05 -5.26 -8.61
N ALA A 18 -6.31 -5.00 -8.22
CA ALA A 18 -7.27 -4.27 -9.04
C ALA A 18 -7.10 -2.74 -8.95
N GLN A 19 -6.23 -2.25 -8.06
CA GLN A 19 -6.08 -0.82 -7.75
C GLN A 19 -4.76 -0.28 -8.32
N SER A 20 -4.80 0.94 -8.85
CA SER A 20 -3.62 1.61 -9.43
C SER A 20 -3.10 2.77 -8.58
N LEU A 21 -3.86 3.16 -7.56
CA LEU A 21 -3.59 4.32 -6.70
C LEU A 21 -3.70 3.92 -5.22
N GLY A 22 -2.73 4.37 -4.43
CA GLY A 22 -2.85 4.38 -2.97
C GLY A 22 -2.37 5.69 -2.37
N ARG A 23 -2.42 5.79 -1.04
CA ARG A 23 -2.11 6.96 -0.25
C ARG A 23 -1.04 6.58 0.76
N LEU A 24 0.18 7.06 0.56
CA LEU A 24 1.29 6.83 1.49
C LEU A 24 1.34 7.94 2.53
N SER A 25 1.25 7.56 3.79
CA SER A 25 1.47 8.41 4.95
C SER A 25 2.84 8.11 5.57
N THR A 26 3.64 9.16 5.75
CA THR A 26 5.00 9.12 6.31
C THR A 26 5.15 10.17 7.40
N ILE A 27 6.19 10.06 8.24
CA ILE A 27 6.47 10.97 9.34
C ILE A 27 7.80 11.69 9.07
N GLY A 28 7.81 13.03 9.16
CA GLY A 28 9.02 13.83 9.09
C GLY A 28 9.90 13.67 10.34
N PRO A 29 11.18 14.06 10.28
CA PRO A 29 12.09 13.94 11.42
C PRO A 29 11.67 14.77 12.65
N ASP A 30 10.82 15.79 12.45
CA ASP A 30 10.20 16.63 13.46
C ASP A 30 8.84 16.09 13.95
N GLY A 31 8.43 14.90 13.49
CA GLY A 31 7.12 14.31 13.78
C GLY A 31 5.99 14.80 12.88
N ALA A 32 6.25 15.71 11.93
CA ALA A 32 5.20 16.24 11.05
C ALA A 32 4.67 15.15 10.08
N PRO A 33 3.36 14.89 10.03
CA PRO A 33 2.81 13.90 9.11
C PRO A 33 2.77 14.42 7.67
N GLN A 34 2.95 13.51 6.71
CA GLN A 34 2.72 13.77 5.30
C GLN A 34 1.94 12.62 4.68
N THR A 35 0.87 12.93 3.94
CA THR A 35 0.17 11.96 3.08
C THR A 35 0.29 12.35 1.61
N ARG A 36 0.55 11.39 0.72
CA ARG A 36 0.63 11.60 -0.74
C ARG A 36 -0.05 10.48 -1.53
N PRO A 37 -0.79 10.81 -2.61
CA PRO A 37 -1.20 9.82 -3.59
C PRO A 37 0.03 9.26 -4.32
N VAL A 38 0.08 7.94 -4.52
CA VAL A 38 1.19 7.23 -5.15
C VAL A 38 0.70 6.07 -6.01
N GLY A 39 1.41 5.81 -7.10
CA GLY A 39 1.34 4.52 -7.78
C GLY A 39 2.17 3.48 -7.02
N PHE A 40 1.75 2.22 -7.06
CA PHE A 40 2.38 1.16 -6.29
C PHE A 40 2.39 -0.17 -7.04
N ARG A 41 3.24 -1.09 -6.62
CA ARG A 41 3.26 -2.50 -7.02
C ARG A 41 3.13 -3.36 -5.77
N LEU A 42 2.20 -4.31 -5.78
CA LEU A 42 2.23 -5.44 -4.85
C LEU A 42 3.16 -6.52 -5.42
N ASN A 43 4.18 -6.92 -4.65
CA ASN A 43 5.11 -7.97 -5.02
C ASN A 43 4.59 -9.36 -4.59
N ASP A 44 5.16 -10.43 -5.14
CA ASP A 44 4.79 -11.81 -4.81
C ASP A 44 5.04 -12.13 -3.33
N ASP A 45 6.12 -11.61 -2.75
CA ASP A 45 6.48 -11.76 -1.34
C ASP A 45 5.63 -10.91 -0.36
N GLY A 46 4.65 -10.16 -0.89
CA GLY A 46 3.77 -9.31 -0.11
C GLY A 46 4.37 -7.96 0.28
N THR A 47 5.56 -7.60 -0.22
CA THR A 47 6.05 -6.23 -0.09
C THR A 47 5.33 -5.29 -1.07
N ILE A 48 5.25 -4.01 -0.72
CA ILE A 48 4.70 -2.97 -1.59
C ILE A 48 5.82 -2.05 -2.06
N ASP A 49 6.00 -1.91 -3.37
CA ASP A 49 6.94 -0.93 -3.93
C ASP A 49 6.21 0.33 -4.38
N ILE A 50 6.76 1.48 -4.05
CA ILE A 50 6.27 2.80 -4.44
C ILE A 50 7.35 3.52 -5.25
N GLY A 51 7.03 3.83 -6.50
CA GLY A 51 7.91 4.58 -7.40
C GLY A 51 7.56 6.06 -7.54
N GLY A 52 8.33 6.75 -8.37
CA GLY A 52 8.06 8.13 -8.76
C GLY A 52 9.16 8.68 -9.69
N PRO A 53 8.96 9.89 -10.26
CA PRO A 53 9.87 10.45 -11.28
C PRO A 53 11.26 10.78 -10.74
N ASP A 54 11.31 11.43 -9.58
CA ASP A 54 12.52 11.76 -8.85
C ASP A 54 12.32 11.39 -7.37
N ASN A 55 12.28 10.08 -7.13
CA ASN A 55 11.77 9.57 -5.86
C ASN A 55 12.72 9.90 -4.71
N ALA A 56 14.03 9.79 -4.91
CA ALA A 56 15.06 10.08 -3.92
C ALA A 56 15.02 11.52 -3.38
N ASN A 57 14.69 12.50 -4.23
CA ASN A 57 14.58 13.90 -3.80
C ASN A 57 13.22 14.24 -3.15
N SER A 58 12.25 13.32 -3.21
CA SER A 58 10.92 13.55 -2.66
C SER A 58 10.90 13.58 -1.12
N ARG A 59 9.94 14.32 -0.55
CA ARG A 59 9.78 14.41 0.91
C ARG A 59 9.46 13.05 1.54
N LYS A 60 8.58 12.26 0.92
CA LYS A 60 8.19 10.91 1.41
C LYS A 60 9.39 9.97 1.51
N TYR A 61 10.33 10.05 0.57
CA TYR A 61 11.54 9.22 0.55
C TYR A 61 12.49 9.61 1.69
N ARG A 62 12.77 10.91 1.84
CA ARG A 62 13.57 11.42 2.97
C ARG A 62 12.92 11.15 4.33
N ASN A 63 11.59 11.23 4.42
CA ASN A 63 10.85 10.87 5.62
C ASN A 63 11.06 9.40 5.97
N VAL A 64 10.92 8.47 5.01
CA VAL A 64 11.14 7.03 5.23
C VAL A 64 12.57 6.73 5.69
N GLN A 65 13.57 7.43 5.15
CA GLN A 65 14.96 7.29 5.61
C GLN A 65 15.17 7.70 7.07
N ALA A 66 14.43 8.70 7.54
CA ALA A 66 14.53 9.20 8.91
C ALA A 66 13.66 8.40 9.90
N VAL A 67 12.43 8.08 9.50
CA VAL A 67 11.43 7.37 10.30
C VAL A 67 10.80 6.29 9.42
N PRO A 68 11.20 5.01 9.56
CA PRO A 68 10.81 3.94 8.63
C PRO A 68 9.38 3.43 8.86
N HIS A 69 8.57 4.08 9.70
CA HIS A 69 7.19 3.66 9.96
C HIS A 69 6.21 4.40 9.06
N VAL A 70 5.42 3.65 8.31
CA VAL A 70 4.44 4.19 7.36
C VAL A 70 3.07 3.55 7.52
N SER A 71 2.04 4.26 7.04
CA SER A 71 0.73 3.71 6.73
C SER A 71 0.44 3.94 5.25
N PHE A 72 0.10 2.88 4.53
CA PHE A 72 -0.25 2.91 3.11
C PHE A 72 -1.69 2.44 2.93
N LEU A 73 -2.53 3.32 2.39
CA LEU A 73 -3.96 3.10 2.25
C LEU A 73 -4.33 2.94 0.78
N VAL A 74 -5.05 1.87 0.44
CA VAL A 74 -5.71 1.69 -0.85
C VAL A 74 -7.21 1.63 -0.59
N ASP A 75 -7.95 2.56 -1.17
CA ASP A 75 -9.39 2.72 -0.93
C ASP A 75 -10.12 3.31 -2.15
N ASP A 76 -11.38 2.90 -2.27
CA ASP A 76 -12.37 3.40 -3.21
C ASP A 76 -13.78 3.31 -2.61
N VAL A 77 -14.77 3.79 -3.35
CA VAL A 77 -16.19 3.58 -3.01
C VAL A 77 -16.72 2.50 -3.94
N ALA A 78 -17.29 1.44 -3.36
CA ALA A 78 -17.95 0.40 -4.15
C ALA A 78 -19.13 1.01 -4.91
N ALA A 79 -19.23 0.74 -6.21
CA ALA A 79 -20.36 1.23 -6.99
C ALA A 79 -21.68 0.68 -6.41
N ALA A 80 -22.72 1.52 -6.39
CA ALA A 80 -24.00 1.17 -5.76
C ALA A 80 -24.76 0.07 -6.52
N ASP A 81 -24.45 -0.10 -7.81
CA ASP A 81 -25.03 -1.07 -8.73
C ASP A 81 -24.13 -2.29 -8.96
N ASP A 82 -22.98 -2.38 -8.29
CA ASP A 82 -22.09 -3.55 -8.36
C ASP A 82 -22.71 -4.73 -7.58
N PRO A 83 -23.16 -5.81 -8.27
CA PRO A 83 -23.74 -6.97 -7.61
C PRO A 83 -22.69 -7.76 -6.81
N ASP A 84 -21.42 -7.60 -7.14
CA ASP A 84 -20.31 -8.30 -6.53
C ASP A 84 -19.75 -7.57 -5.29
N ALA A 85 -20.15 -6.32 -5.06
CA ALA A 85 -19.73 -5.54 -3.90
C ALA A 85 -20.27 -6.12 -2.58
N VAL A 86 -19.41 -6.15 -1.56
CA VAL A 86 -19.77 -6.60 -0.20
C VAL A 86 -20.74 -5.63 0.48
N LYS A 87 -20.53 -4.31 0.30
CA LYS A 87 -21.38 -3.22 0.79
C LYS A 87 -21.54 -2.17 -0.32
N PRO A 88 -22.50 -2.32 -1.25
CA PRO A 88 -22.68 -1.40 -2.37
C PRO A 88 -22.94 0.04 -1.92
N GLY A 89 -22.24 1.02 -2.51
CA GLY A 89 -22.34 2.44 -2.16
C GLY A 89 -21.51 2.87 -0.93
N TRP A 90 -20.73 1.98 -0.33
CA TRP A 90 -19.90 2.26 0.84
C TRP A 90 -18.41 2.29 0.45
N GLY A 91 -17.61 2.99 1.27
CA GLY A 91 -16.15 2.91 1.17
C GLY A 91 -15.65 1.50 1.49
N ARG A 92 -14.65 1.03 0.74
CA ARG A 92 -13.94 -0.25 0.96
C ARG A 92 -12.44 -0.01 0.85
N GLY A 93 -11.62 -0.90 1.41
CA GLY A 93 -10.18 -0.69 1.32
C GLY A 93 -9.31 -1.62 2.16
N VAL A 94 -8.01 -1.37 2.04
CA VAL A 94 -6.93 -2.01 2.78
C VAL A 94 -5.95 -0.93 3.26
N GLU A 95 -5.74 -0.85 4.58
CA GLU A 95 -4.63 -0.13 5.21
C GLU A 95 -3.49 -1.11 5.51
N ILE A 96 -2.28 -0.78 5.07
CA ILE A 96 -1.06 -1.53 5.31
C ILE A 96 -0.14 -0.66 6.16
N ARG A 97 0.11 -1.09 7.40
CA ARG A 97 1.15 -0.50 8.25
C ARG A 97 2.39 -1.36 8.15
N GLY A 98 3.56 -0.72 8.11
CA GLY A 98 4.79 -1.46 7.88
C GLY A 98 6.05 -0.66 8.13
N ALA A 99 7.17 -1.37 8.04
CA ALA A 99 8.49 -0.78 7.92
C ALA A 99 8.76 -0.48 6.45
N ALA A 100 9.23 0.72 6.15
CA ALA A 100 9.59 1.14 4.82
C ALA A 100 11.09 1.37 4.71
N GLU A 101 11.67 0.99 3.57
CA GLU A 101 13.06 1.19 3.26
C GLU A 101 13.23 1.66 1.81
N PRO A 102 14.23 2.51 1.53
CA PRO A 102 14.61 2.78 0.15
C PRO A 102 15.28 1.57 -0.49
N VAL A 103 14.89 1.26 -1.73
CA VAL A 103 15.52 0.19 -2.53
C VAL A 103 15.72 0.65 -3.97
N LYS A 104 16.65 0.01 -4.68
CA LYS A 104 16.80 0.18 -6.13
C LYS A 104 15.93 -0.83 -6.87
N GLY A 105 15.28 -0.41 -7.94
CA GLY A 105 14.51 -1.30 -8.80
C GLY A 105 13.66 -0.58 -9.84
N THR A 106 13.04 -1.34 -10.74
CA THR A 106 12.19 -0.79 -11.80
C THR A 106 10.72 -1.02 -11.48
N MET A 107 9.90 0.02 -11.63
CA MET A 107 8.44 -0.10 -11.55
C MET A 107 7.86 -0.67 -12.85
N HIS A 108 6.72 -1.34 -12.74
CA HIS A 108 5.95 -1.82 -13.90
C HIS A 108 5.13 -0.71 -14.58
N ILE A 109 5.14 0.50 -14.02
CA ILE A 109 4.47 1.70 -14.54
C ILE A 109 5.46 2.85 -14.66
N GLY A 110 5.14 3.83 -15.50
CA GLY A 110 5.94 5.04 -15.65
C GLY A 110 7.28 4.79 -16.34
N GLU A 111 7.35 3.80 -17.25
CA GLU A 111 8.55 3.51 -18.04
C GLU A 111 9.08 4.78 -18.73
N GLY A 112 10.39 5.01 -18.64
CA GLY A 112 11.06 6.21 -19.16
C GLY A 112 10.81 7.50 -18.36
N PHE A 113 9.95 7.47 -17.33
CA PHE A 113 9.62 8.63 -16.50
C PHE A 113 9.97 8.43 -15.02
N PHE A 114 9.84 7.21 -14.49
CA PHE A 114 10.14 6.90 -13.09
C PHE A 114 11.63 6.62 -12.89
N SER A 115 12.19 7.17 -11.80
CA SER A 115 13.52 6.82 -11.31
C SER A 115 13.57 5.36 -10.85
N ASP A 116 14.78 4.82 -10.71
CA ASP A 116 15.05 3.50 -10.14
C ASP A 116 15.10 3.50 -8.61
N ASP A 117 14.79 4.62 -7.96
CA ASP A 117 14.64 4.74 -6.51
C ASP A 117 13.20 4.43 -6.09
N LEU A 118 13.02 3.38 -5.29
CA LEU A 118 11.72 2.94 -4.79
C LEU A 118 11.67 3.05 -3.27
N ILE A 119 10.46 3.15 -2.74
CA ILE A 119 10.17 2.90 -1.32
C ILE A 119 9.52 1.53 -1.24
N ARG A 120 10.15 0.58 -0.55
CA ARG A 120 9.60 -0.75 -0.28
C ARG A 120 9.01 -0.80 1.11
N ILE A 121 7.75 -1.22 1.22
CA ILE A 121 7.05 -1.42 2.49
C ILE A 121 6.98 -2.92 2.77
N ARG A 122 7.41 -3.30 3.97
CA ARG A 122 7.23 -4.63 4.56
C ARG A 122 6.05 -4.57 5.54
N PRO A 123 4.91 -5.20 5.23
CA PRO A 123 3.74 -5.18 6.12
C PRO A 123 4.06 -5.75 7.49
N THR A 124 3.52 -5.12 8.54
CA THR A 124 3.50 -5.63 9.93
C THR A 124 2.09 -5.68 10.49
N ARG A 125 1.16 -4.94 9.88
CA ARG A 125 -0.27 -4.99 10.18
C ARG A 125 -1.09 -4.64 8.97
N ILE A 126 -2.17 -5.39 8.79
CA ILE A 126 -3.14 -5.18 7.71
C ILE A 126 -4.51 -4.94 8.35
N VAL A 127 -5.20 -3.92 7.85
CA VAL A 127 -6.59 -3.60 8.18
C VAL A 127 -7.37 -3.57 6.88
N SER A 128 -8.47 -4.30 6.81
CA SER A 128 -9.31 -4.37 5.61
C SER A 128 -10.78 -4.26 5.99
N TRP A 129 -11.59 -3.71 5.09
CA TRP A 129 -13.04 -3.57 5.29
C TRP A 129 -13.77 -3.64 3.96
N HIS A 130 -14.94 -4.28 3.98
CA HIS A 130 -15.90 -4.31 2.87
C HIS A 130 -15.34 -4.86 1.54
N ILE A 131 -14.29 -5.70 1.58
CA ILE A 131 -13.68 -6.35 0.42
C ILE A 131 -13.79 -7.88 0.44
N ASP A 132 -14.11 -8.47 1.59
CA ASP A 132 -14.22 -9.91 1.78
C ASP A 132 -15.66 -10.25 2.20
N ARG A 133 -16.32 -11.16 1.48
CA ARG A 133 -17.70 -11.60 1.80
C ARG A 133 -17.76 -12.44 3.07
N ASP A 134 -16.70 -13.18 3.37
CA ASP A 134 -16.62 -14.03 4.56
C ASP A 134 -16.32 -13.20 5.81
N HIS A 135 -15.69 -12.03 5.63
CA HIS A 135 -15.40 -11.07 6.68
C HIS A 135 -15.86 -9.65 6.26
N PRO A 136 -17.18 -9.40 6.22
CA PRO A 136 -17.76 -8.21 5.60
C PRO A 136 -17.58 -6.92 6.39
N GLU A 137 -17.08 -7.01 7.62
CA GLU A 137 -16.84 -5.87 8.52
C GLU A 137 -15.33 -5.61 8.64
N LEU A 138 -14.95 -4.50 9.29
CA LEU A 138 -13.54 -4.16 9.49
C LEU A 138 -12.80 -5.26 10.26
N ARG A 139 -11.68 -5.72 9.71
CA ARG A 139 -10.77 -6.68 10.33
C ARG A 139 -9.37 -6.07 10.43
N SER A 140 -8.69 -6.33 11.55
CA SER A 140 -7.29 -5.95 11.76
C SER A 140 -6.47 -7.13 12.26
N ARG A 141 -5.28 -7.33 11.69
CA ARG A 141 -4.38 -8.44 12.03
C ARG A 141 -2.92 -8.04 11.94
N ALA A 142 -2.10 -8.55 12.85
CA ALA A 142 -0.64 -8.52 12.72
C ALA A 142 -0.19 -9.57 11.69
N VAL A 143 0.96 -9.35 11.06
CA VAL A 143 1.61 -10.26 10.12
C VAL A 143 3.09 -10.36 10.38
#